data_AF-G2D987-F1
#
_entry.id   AF-G2D987-F1
#
_cell.length_a   1.000
_cell.length_b   1.000
_cell.length_c   1.000
_cell.angle_alpha   90.00
_cell.angle_beta   90.00
_cell.angle_gamma   90.00
#
_symmetry.space_group_name_H-M   'P 1'
#
loop_
_entity.id
_entity.type
_entity.pdbx_description
1 polymer ?
#
loop_
_entity_poly.entity_id
_entity_poly.type
_entity_poly.pdbx_seq_one_letter_code
_entity_poly.pdbx_strand_id
1 'polypeptide(L)'
;MIGMESMPVSRIRVWSRWLRLSHWTMALAVFGLLASGWLIGHAPTLRSEAGEFHSIFAALLIPALLVRIYLLILGQGSDHISDCEPNRHRLQQAGQLLLFYFSLGRLPLPKWYAHNPLWGPIYLALFFFLALAALSGLACSGRSPSGAGSVSSTYTSSAIC
;
A
#
# COMPACT_ATOMS: atom_id res chain seq x y z
N MET A 1 12.33 30.15 43.18
CA MET A 1 11.23 29.82 42.26
C MET A 1 11.80 29.84 40.84
N ILE A 2 12.12 28.67 40.28
CA ILE A 2 12.65 28.55 38.91
C ILE A 2 11.43 28.42 38.00
N GLY A 3 11.19 29.43 37.17
CA GLY A 3 10.13 29.41 36.17
C GLY A 3 10.43 28.36 35.11
N MET A 4 9.58 27.35 34.98
CA MET A 4 9.58 26.45 33.84
C MET A 4 9.12 27.23 32.60
N GLU A 5 10.06 27.81 31.86
CA GLU A 5 9.83 28.24 30.48
C GLU A 5 9.38 27.01 29.67
N SER A 6 8.08 26.95 29.33
CA SER A 6 7.54 25.91 28.49
C SER A 6 8.15 26.05 27.10
N MET A 7 9.08 25.18 26.73
CA MET A 7 9.64 25.16 25.38
C MET A 7 8.49 25.10 24.36
N PRO A 8 8.41 26.04 23.40
CA PRO A 8 7.32 26.08 22.45
C PRO A 8 7.30 24.79 21.64
N VAL A 9 6.18 24.06 21.74
CA VAL A 9 5.96 22.82 20.99
C VAL A 9 5.97 23.16 19.50
N SER A 10 7.08 22.85 18.84
CA SER A 10 7.24 23.04 17.40
C SER A 10 6.71 21.83 16.64
N ARG A 11 5.73 22.04 15.75
CA ARG A 11 5.20 20.99 14.88
C ARG A 11 6.06 20.88 13.62
N ILE A 12 6.94 19.89 13.59
CA ILE A 12 7.71 19.56 12.39
C ILE A 12 6.84 18.71 11.47
N ARG A 13 6.69 19.12 10.20
CA ARG A 13 5.95 18.34 9.20
C ARG A 13 6.84 17.21 8.69
N VAL A 14 6.64 16.01 9.24
CA VAL A 14 7.39 14.81 8.85
C VAL A 14 6.92 14.27 7.49
N TRP A 15 5.61 14.31 7.21
CA TRP A 15 5.06 13.76 5.96
C TRP A 15 4.52 14.84 5.02
N SER A 16 4.87 14.72 3.74
CA SER A 16 4.38 15.62 2.69
C SER A 16 2.88 15.45 2.44
N ARG A 17 2.24 16.49 1.89
CA ARG A 17 0.80 16.43 1.55
C ARG A 17 0.52 15.38 0.46
N TRP A 18 1.42 15.26 -0.51
CA TRP A 18 1.35 14.28 -1.60
C TRP A 18 1.50 12.84 -1.10
N LEU A 19 2.36 12.60 -0.11
CA LEU A 19 2.48 11.31 0.55
C LEU A 19 1.15 10.87 1.17
N ARG A 20 0.49 11.78 1.90
CA ARG A 20 -0.79 11.48 2.55
C ARG A 20 -1.89 11.22 1.54
N LEU A 21 -1.99 12.07 0.51
CA LEU A 21 -3.02 11.92 -0.51
C LEU A 21 -2.87 10.60 -1.25
N SER A 22 -1.68 10.30 -1.78
CA SER A 22 -1.41 9.03 -2.45
C SER A 22 -1.68 7.83 -1.54
N HIS A 23 -1.27 7.90 -0.27
CA HIS A 23 -1.51 6.82 0.70
C HIS A 23 -3.00 6.58 0.95
N TRP A 24 -3.80 7.63 1.20
CA TRP A 24 -5.23 7.49 1.41
C TRP A 24 -5.96 7.02 0.16
N THR A 25 -5.56 7.49 -1.03
CA THR A 25 -6.09 7.01 -2.29
C THR A 25 -5.78 5.52 -2.51
N MET A 26 -4.55 5.09 -2.22
CA MET A 26 -4.18 3.67 -2.28
C MET A 26 -4.98 2.84 -1.29
N ALA A 27 -5.14 3.30 -0.04
CA ALA A 27 -5.93 2.58 0.96
C ALA A 27 -7.37 2.37 0.49
N LEU A 28 -8.03 3.44 0.02
CA LEU A 28 -9.38 3.37 -0.52
C LEU A 28 -9.48 2.39 -1.70
N ALA A 29 -8.54 2.47 -2.65
CA ALA A 29 -8.53 1.59 -3.80
C ALA A 29 -8.32 0.12 -3.41
N VAL A 30 -7.41 -0.17 -2.48
CA VAL A 30 -7.16 -1.53 -1.97
C VAL A 30 -8.41 -2.09 -1.27
N PHE A 31 -9.08 -1.32 -0.42
CA PHE A 31 -10.32 -1.77 0.21
C PHE A 31 -11.41 -2.06 -0.82
N GLY A 32 -11.56 -1.20 -1.82
CA GLY A 32 -12.51 -1.41 -2.93
C GLY A 32 -12.20 -2.66 -3.75
N LEU A 33 -10.92 -2.91 -4.06
CA LEU A 33 -10.47 -4.11 -4.79
C LEU A 33 -10.67 -5.39 -4.00
N LEU A 34 -10.40 -5.38 -2.68
CA LEU A 34 -10.63 -6.54 -1.81
C LEU A 34 -12.13 -6.87 -1.72
N ALA A 35 -12.97 -5.86 -1.50
CA ALA A 35 -14.41 -6.05 -1.40
C ALA A 35 -15.00 -6.57 -2.73
N SER A 36 -14.70 -5.89 -3.84
CA SER A 36 -15.18 -6.27 -5.17
C SER A 36 -14.63 -7.62 -5.64
N GLY A 37 -13.35 -7.91 -5.40
CA GLY A 37 -12.74 -9.20 -5.74
C GLY A 37 -13.36 -10.36 -4.95
N TRP A 38 -13.65 -10.15 -3.67
CA TRP A 38 -14.36 -11.13 -2.86
C TRP A 38 -15.79 -11.37 -3.37
N LEU A 39 -16.52 -10.29 -3.72
CA LEU A 39 -17.86 -10.36 -4.34
C LEU A 39 -17.84 -11.15 -5.65
N ILE A 40 -16.89 -10.89 -6.55
CA ILE A 40 -16.75 -11.59 -7.84
C ILE A 40 -16.58 -13.10 -7.63
N GLY A 41 -15.84 -13.50 -6.59
CA GLY A 41 -15.60 -14.90 -6.24
C GLY A 41 -16.80 -15.60 -5.60
N HIS A 42 -17.58 -14.91 -4.76
CA HIS A 42 -18.54 -15.55 -3.85
C HIS A 42 -20.03 -15.19 -4.09
N ALA A 43 -20.32 -14.12 -4.85
CA ALA A 43 -21.67 -13.65 -5.11
C ALA A 43 -21.95 -13.60 -6.64
N PRO A 44 -22.36 -14.72 -7.27
CA PRO A 44 -22.53 -14.79 -8.72
C PRO A 44 -23.61 -13.81 -9.24
N THR A 45 -24.60 -13.47 -8.42
CA THR A 45 -25.67 -12.50 -8.76
C THR A 45 -25.17 -11.07 -8.90
N LEU A 46 -24.06 -10.71 -8.23
CA LEU A 46 -23.49 -9.34 -8.24
C LEU A 46 -22.19 -9.26 -9.05
N ARG A 47 -21.78 -10.35 -9.72
CA ARG A 47 -20.47 -10.45 -10.38
C ARG A 47 -20.22 -9.35 -11.42
N SER A 48 -21.24 -9.01 -12.22
CA SER A 48 -21.10 -7.96 -13.26
C SER A 48 -20.85 -6.59 -12.65
N GLU A 49 -21.71 -6.16 -11.72
CA GLU A 49 -21.57 -4.86 -11.04
C GLU A 49 -20.27 -4.80 -10.23
N ALA A 50 -19.92 -5.88 -9.53
CA ALA A 50 -18.68 -5.96 -8.79
C ALA A 50 -17.44 -5.86 -9.71
N GLY A 51 -17.49 -6.40 -10.93
CA GLY A 51 -16.45 -6.26 -11.94
C GLY A 51 -16.25 -4.82 -12.42
N GLU A 52 -17.32 -4.06 -12.59
CA GLU A 52 -17.26 -2.63 -12.95
C GLU A 52 -16.59 -1.83 -11.83
N PHE A 53 -17.03 -2.02 -10.58
CA PHE A 53 -16.40 -1.37 -9.43
C PHE A 53 -14.94 -1.81 -9.26
N HIS A 54 -14.62 -3.09 -9.45
CA HIS A 54 -13.24 -3.59 -9.40
C HIS A 54 -12.34 -2.87 -10.41
N SER A 55 -12.84 -2.67 -11.63
CA SER A 55 -12.12 -1.96 -12.69
C SER A 55 -11.91 -0.47 -12.36
N ILE A 56 -12.91 0.20 -11.77
CA ILE A 56 -12.80 1.60 -11.32
C ILE A 56 -11.75 1.72 -10.20
N PHE A 57 -11.77 0.84 -9.20
CA PHE A 57 -10.79 0.86 -8.13
C PHE A 57 -9.38 0.48 -8.62
N ALA A 58 -9.26 -0.41 -9.61
CA ALA A 58 -7.98 -0.71 -10.26
C ALA A 58 -7.42 0.53 -10.99
N ALA A 59 -8.27 1.24 -11.75
CA ALA A 59 -7.91 2.49 -12.42
C ALA A 59 -7.51 3.60 -11.43
N LEU A 60 -8.04 3.58 -10.20
CA LEU A 60 -7.63 4.49 -9.12
C LEU A 60 -6.30 4.05 -8.47
N LEU A 61 -6.09 2.74 -8.29
CA LEU A 61 -4.89 2.19 -7.65
C LEU A 61 -3.63 2.46 -8.48
N ILE A 62 -3.68 2.24 -9.79
CA ILE A 62 -2.51 2.36 -10.69
C ILE A 62 -1.83 3.73 -10.59
N PRO A 63 -2.50 4.87 -10.84
CA PRO A 63 -1.87 6.19 -10.74
C PRO A 63 -1.43 6.51 -9.31
N ALA A 64 -2.18 6.09 -8.28
CA ALA A 64 -1.80 6.30 -6.88
C ALA A 64 -0.51 5.54 -6.53
N LEU A 65 -0.38 4.29 -7.01
CA LEU A 65 0.81 3.47 -6.85
C LEU A 65 2.00 4.08 -7.62
N LEU A 66 1.79 4.59 -8.83
CA LEU A 66 2.85 5.26 -9.61
C LEU A 66 3.37 6.51 -8.92
N VAL A 67 2.48 7.37 -8.43
CA VAL A 67 2.87 8.54 -7.63
C VAL A 67 3.66 8.11 -6.39
N ARG A 68 3.25 7.02 -5.75
CA ARG A 68 3.94 6.51 -4.57
C ARG A 68 5.33 5.96 -4.90
N ILE A 69 5.47 5.16 -5.97
CA ILE A 69 6.76 4.65 -6.46
C ILE A 69 7.68 5.82 -6.85
N TYR A 70 7.14 6.83 -7.54
CA TYR A 70 7.88 8.04 -7.88
C TYR A 70 8.43 8.75 -6.63
N LEU A 71 7.59 8.94 -5.60
CA LEU A 71 8.02 9.52 -4.32
C LEU A 71 9.03 8.65 -3.58
N LEU A 72 8.94 7.31 -3.66
CA LEU A 72 9.94 6.41 -3.07
C LEU A 72 11.33 6.60 -3.70
N ILE A 73 11.41 6.82 -5.01
CA ILE A 73 12.69 6.93 -5.74
C ILE A 73 13.24 8.36 -5.73
N LEU A 74 12.40 9.39 -5.86
CA LEU A 74 12.85 10.80 -5.98
C LEU A 74 12.53 11.67 -4.75
N GLY A 75 11.84 11.14 -3.75
CA GLY A 75 11.52 11.87 -2.52
C GLY A 75 12.75 12.24 -1.69
N GLN A 76 12.56 13.11 -0.69
CA GLN A 76 13.59 13.48 0.29
C GLN A 76 13.15 13.12 1.71
N GLY A 77 14.08 12.69 2.54
CA GLY A 77 13.81 12.31 3.94
C GLY A 77 12.99 11.03 4.07
N SER A 78 11.90 11.09 4.85
CA SER A 78 11.04 9.93 5.17
C SER A 78 10.21 9.38 4.02
N ASP A 79 10.18 10.11 2.90
CA ASP A 79 9.44 9.72 1.70
C ASP A 79 10.32 8.88 0.76
N HIS A 80 11.64 8.86 0.97
CA HIS A 80 12.64 8.21 0.12
C HIS A 80 12.98 6.76 0.57
N ILE A 81 13.40 5.93 -0.38
CA ILE A 81 13.83 4.55 -0.14
C ILE A 81 14.97 4.43 0.88
N SER A 82 15.80 5.47 1.04
CA SER A 82 16.89 5.51 2.03
C SER A 82 16.37 5.45 3.48
N ASP A 83 15.13 5.87 3.75
CA ASP A 83 14.52 5.71 5.08
C ASP A 83 13.98 4.29 5.31
N CYS A 84 13.77 3.53 4.22
CA CYS A 84 13.38 2.12 4.22
C CYS A 84 14.58 1.17 4.07
N GLU A 85 15.82 1.68 4.02
CA GLU A 85 16.98 0.84 3.74
C GLU A 85 17.25 -0.16 4.88
N PRO A 86 17.26 -1.49 4.57
CA PRO A 86 17.48 -2.56 5.53
C PRO A 86 18.96 -2.62 5.91
N ASN A 87 19.44 -1.65 6.69
CA ASN A 87 20.76 -1.70 7.30
C ASN A 87 20.78 -2.84 8.34
N ARG A 88 21.83 -3.68 8.34
CA ARG A 88 21.99 -4.81 9.27
C ARG A 88 21.79 -4.41 10.74
N HIS A 89 22.23 -3.21 11.12
CA HIS A 89 22.02 -2.66 12.46
C HIS A 89 20.53 -2.37 12.75
N ARG A 90 19.78 -1.83 11.77
CA ARG A 90 18.33 -1.59 11.88
C ARG A 90 17.54 -2.91 11.90
N LEU A 91 17.96 -3.92 11.14
CA LEU A 91 17.35 -5.26 11.13
C LEU A 91 17.54 -6.01 12.47
N GLN A 92 18.72 -5.90 13.08
CA GLN A 92 18.96 -6.49 14.42
C GLN A 92 18.07 -5.83 15.48
N GLN A 93 17.92 -4.51 15.44
CA GLN A 93 16.98 -3.81 16.29
C GLN A 93 15.52 -4.21 16.00
N ALA A 94 15.17 -4.47 14.73
CA ALA A 94 13.83 -4.95 14.34
C ALA A 94 13.50 -6.30 14.99
N GLY A 95 14.48 -7.21 15.04
CA GLY A 95 14.35 -8.50 15.75
C GLY A 95 14.12 -8.32 17.26
N GLN A 96 14.83 -7.38 17.90
CA GLN A 96 14.63 -7.06 19.32
C GLN A 96 13.24 -6.48 19.58
N LEU A 97 12.69 -5.70 18.64
CA LEU A 97 11.33 -5.19 18.72
C LEU A 97 10.28 -6.29 18.50
N LEU A 98 10.54 -7.22 17.60
CA LEU A 98 9.68 -8.38 17.35
C LEU A 98 9.59 -9.26 18.62
N LEU A 99 10.73 -9.46 19.29
CA LEU A 99 10.80 -10.11 20.60
C LEU A 99 10.13 -9.29 21.70
N PHE A 100 10.21 -7.95 21.66
CA PHE A 100 9.45 -7.08 22.55
C PHE A 100 7.93 -7.26 22.39
N TYR A 101 7.42 -7.27 21.15
CA TYR A 101 6.00 -7.52 20.86
C TYR A 101 5.56 -8.92 21.30
N PHE A 102 6.36 -9.94 21.01
CA PHE A 102 6.09 -11.31 21.48
C PHE A 102 6.19 -11.46 23.00
N SER A 103 7.02 -10.67 23.66
CA SER A 103 7.14 -10.64 25.13
C SER A 103 6.14 -9.70 25.81
N LEU A 104 5.16 -9.14 25.07
CA LEU A 104 4.08 -8.28 25.61
C LEU A 104 4.60 -7.11 26.45
N GLY A 105 5.79 -6.60 26.13
CA GLY A 105 6.33 -5.43 26.81
C GLY A 105 7.35 -5.70 27.91
N ARG A 106 7.82 -6.93 28.07
CA ARG A 106 8.79 -7.29 29.13
C ARG A 106 10.25 -6.96 28.81
N LEU A 107 10.57 -6.56 27.58
CA LEU A 107 11.92 -6.21 27.14
C LEU A 107 12.08 -4.69 26.98
N PRO A 108 13.31 -4.14 26.99
CA PRO A 108 13.51 -2.71 26.78
C PRO A 108 13.21 -2.31 25.31
N LEU A 109 12.51 -1.17 25.12
CA LEU A 109 12.30 -0.59 23.79
C LEU A 109 13.62 -0.08 23.21
N PRO A 110 13.99 -0.45 21.98
CA PRO A 110 15.05 0.24 21.27
C PRO A 110 14.64 1.71 21.02
N LYS A 111 15.60 2.64 20.97
CA LYS A 111 15.33 4.06 20.67
C LYS A 111 15.37 4.30 19.17
N TRP A 112 14.33 4.95 18.63
CA TRP A 112 14.21 5.30 17.21
C TRP A 112 13.49 6.65 17.06
N TYR A 113 13.80 7.36 15.98
CA TYR A 113 13.38 8.76 15.82
C TYR A 113 12.30 9.00 14.75
N ALA A 114 11.86 8.01 13.98
CA ALA A 114 10.80 8.24 12.98
C ALA A 114 10.06 6.97 12.50
N HIS A 115 10.80 5.99 11.96
CA HIS A 115 10.22 4.75 11.45
C HIS A 115 10.67 3.54 12.27
N ASN A 116 9.72 2.67 12.59
CA ASN A 116 10.00 1.35 13.13
C ASN A 116 10.68 0.52 12.01
N PRO A 117 11.87 -0.04 12.23
CA PRO A 117 12.70 -0.66 11.19
C PRO A 117 12.08 -1.94 10.63
N LEU A 118 11.09 -2.49 11.32
CA LEU A 118 10.35 -3.67 10.92
C LEU A 118 9.39 -3.32 9.78
N TRP A 119 8.87 -2.08 9.80
CA TRP A 119 7.95 -1.59 8.79
C TRP A 119 8.63 -1.26 7.46
N GLY A 120 9.91 -0.90 7.44
CA GLY A 120 10.65 -0.64 6.20
C GLY A 120 10.60 -1.81 5.21
N PRO A 121 11.08 -3.02 5.60
CA PRO A 121 10.98 -4.21 4.77
C PRO A 121 9.53 -4.61 4.43
N ILE A 122 8.61 -4.47 5.39
CA ILE A 122 7.18 -4.78 5.17
C ILE A 122 6.59 -3.86 4.10
N TYR A 123 6.89 -2.55 4.12
CA TYR A 123 6.42 -1.62 3.11
C TYR A 123 6.93 -1.98 1.72
N LEU A 124 8.22 -2.31 1.61
CA LEU A 124 8.79 -2.76 0.33
C LEU A 124 8.09 -4.02 -0.19
N ALA A 125 7.86 -5.01 0.68
CA ALA A 125 7.13 -6.21 0.32
C ALA A 125 5.69 -5.91 -0.12
N LEU A 126 4.97 -5.06 0.62
CA LEU A 126 3.61 -4.66 0.26
C LEU A 126 3.54 -3.94 -1.08
N PHE A 127 4.46 -3.00 -1.35
CA PHE A 127 4.52 -2.33 -2.65
C PHE A 127 4.85 -3.29 -3.78
N PHE A 128 5.74 -4.26 -3.55
CA PHE A 128 6.04 -5.31 -4.50
C PHE A 128 4.81 -6.16 -4.83
N PHE A 129 4.07 -6.64 -3.82
CA PHE A 129 2.84 -7.40 -4.05
C PHE A 129 1.74 -6.58 -4.73
N LEU A 130 1.59 -5.30 -4.38
CA LEU A 130 0.65 -4.41 -5.07
C LEU A 130 1.02 -4.19 -6.54
N ALA A 131 2.32 -4.05 -6.84
CA ALA A 131 2.81 -3.93 -8.21
C ALA A 131 2.54 -5.22 -9.00
N LEU A 132 2.79 -6.40 -8.41
CA LEU A 132 2.45 -7.68 -9.03
C LEU A 132 0.95 -7.82 -9.27
N ALA A 133 0.10 -7.45 -8.31
CA ALA A 133 -1.34 -7.47 -8.45
C ALA A 133 -1.80 -6.55 -9.61
N ALA A 134 -1.29 -5.32 -9.68
CA ALA A 134 -1.60 -4.38 -10.76
C ALA A 134 -1.15 -4.91 -12.13
N LEU A 135 0.06 -5.46 -12.23
CA LEU A 135 0.57 -6.06 -13.47
C LEU A 135 -0.25 -7.30 -13.89
N SER A 136 -0.63 -8.14 -12.93
CA SER A 136 -1.46 -9.32 -13.21
C SER A 136 -2.85 -8.92 -13.73
N GLY A 137 -3.48 -7.90 -13.14
CA GLY A 137 -4.76 -7.36 -13.61
C GLY A 137 -4.66 -6.79 -15.03
N LEU A 138 -3.63 -5.98 -15.30
CA LEU A 138 -3.38 -5.44 -16.64
C LEU A 138 -3.13 -6.55 -17.67
N ALA A 139 -2.41 -7.61 -17.29
CA ALA A 139 -2.16 -8.75 -18.16
C ALA A 139 -3.43 -9.55 -18.47
N CYS A 140 -4.32 -9.76 -17.49
CA CYS A 140 -5.61 -10.42 -17.74
C CYS A 140 -6.52 -9.51 -18.59
N SER A 141 -6.56 -8.19 -18.36
CA SER A 141 -7.35 -7.25 -19.18
C SER A 141 -6.82 -7.12 -20.62
N GLY A 142 -5.50 -7.11 -20.81
CA GLY A 142 -4.87 -7.00 -22.14
C GLY A 142 -4.97 -8.27 -23.00
N ARG A 143 -5.37 -9.39 -22.41
CA ARG A 143 -5.64 -10.65 -23.11
C ARG A 143 -7.03 -10.73 -23.73
N SER A 144 -7.94 -9.81 -23.39
CA SER A 144 -9.17 -9.63 -24.15
C SER A 144 -8.80 -9.10 -25.53
N PRO A 145 -9.10 -9.83 -26.62
CA PRO A 145 -8.79 -9.37 -27.96
C PRO A 145 -9.58 -8.07 -28.20
N SER A 146 -8.88 -6.94 -28.17
CA SER A 146 -9.38 -5.68 -28.67
C SER A 146 -9.53 -5.80 -30.18
N GLY A 147 -10.70 -6.26 -30.61
CA GLY A 147 -11.07 -6.45 -32.00
C GLY A 147 -12.57 -6.34 -32.18
N ALA A 148 -12.97 -5.29 -32.88
CA ALA A 148 -14.27 -5.06 -33.50
C ALA A 148 -15.46 -4.76 -32.58
N GLY A 149 -16.14 -3.66 -32.88
CA GLY A 149 -17.46 -3.38 -32.34
C GLY A 149 -18.40 -4.54 -32.61
N SER A 150 -19.09 -5.00 -31.57
CA SER A 150 -20.50 -5.34 -31.64
C SER A 150 -20.98 -5.70 -30.24
N VAL A 151 -22.06 -5.04 -29.87
CA VAL A 151 -23.10 -5.51 -28.96
C VAL A 151 -23.22 -7.04 -29.07
N SER A 152 -23.04 -7.77 -27.96
CA SER A 152 -23.91 -8.88 -27.52
C SER A 152 -23.29 -9.63 -26.34
N SER A 153 -24.06 -9.69 -25.25
CA SER A 153 -23.88 -10.65 -24.17
C SER A 153 -23.56 -12.03 -24.72
N THR A 154 -22.43 -12.61 -24.34
CA THR A 154 -22.25 -14.07 -24.39
C THR A 154 -21.64 -14.51 -23.07
N TYR A 155 -22.52 -15.03 -22.23
CA TYR A 155 -22.20 -15.84 -21.07
C TYR A 155 -21.43 -17.08 -21.53
N THR A 156 -20.10 -17.06 -21.45
CA THR A 156 -19.31 -18.30 -21.50
C THR A 156 -18.05 -18.12 -20.67
N SER A 157 -18.16 -18.61 -19.44
CA SER A 157 -17.14 -19.32 -18.68
C SER A 157 -15.76 -19.38 -19.34
N SER A 158 -14.79 -18.70 -18.74
CA SER A 158 -13.40 -19.14 -18.68
C SER A 158 -12.76 -18.46 -17.48
N ALA A 159 -12.62 -19.27 -16.43
CA ALA A 159 -11.58 -19.24 -15.41
C ALA A 159 -11.03 -17.87 -15.01
N ILE A 160 -11.35 -17.47 -13.77
CA ILE A 160 -10.37 -16.97 -12.80
C ILE A 160 -9.22 -16.17 -13.46
N CYS A 161 -9.55 -14.96 -13.91
CA CYS A 161 -9.06 -13.73 -13.29
C CYS A 161 -10.32 -12.87 -13.04
#